data_AF-A0A2E8VQV4-F1
#
_entry.id   AF-A0A2E8VQV4-F1
#
_cell.length_a   1.000
_cell.length_b   1.000
_cell.length_c   1.000
_cell.angle_alpha   90.00
_cell.angle_beta   90.00
_cell.angle_gamma   90.00
#
_symmetry.space_group_name_H-M   'P 1'
#
loop_
_entity.id
_entity.type
_entity.pdbx_description
1 polymer ?
#
loop_
_entity_poly.entity_id
_entity_poly.type
_entity_poly.pdbx_seq_one_letter_code
_entity_poly.pdbx_strand_id
1 'polypeptide(L)'
;MKPCARVLIPAGALALGLGIFLGFGTDQQKAGAWDVVSRPFLGPPEVVPWSPHERALLASLALDGLPPVPSDPSNRYSGNPAAAALGHRLFFDSRLSLTGTVSCSTCHKPGKAFTDGLARGRGIGTSKRNTRSLLGVARSTWQYWDGRRDSLWAQALSPVEDPAEHGLARTGFVAIVGADPGYRTAWNGVTGEIFPDFSDSGRFPPNASPLMDSAARAAWEAMAAVDRDLVNDTFAGLGKAIAAYEALLEPGPDALDGYLARVADGDDGATDEFGAEAIAGLRLFIGKGRCLECHNGPLLTNNEFHNTGVLSPPGELPDRGRVDGVRLAAADVFNCLSAFSDDHTCGELRFRRTGKTVIGATRTPTLRGITATAPYMHKGQIETLAGVVEHYNLAEEAMVGHNEAKPLGLIPRESRHLVAFLETLTPGFATPRGWLQAPPPFSEGEDGGPLVASDAWARATPPGADSAAVYLRLTNRGDVDVVLTDVDSPFGSGMIHHSSEADGMARMHHVDALTVPANETVRLAPGGLHLMLTGLEAALVAGQSFELQLYGDDVEATVVVNVRELTFVPE
;
A
#
# COMPACT_ATOMS: atom_id res chain seq x y z
N MET A 1 23.94 29.08 -58.00
CA MET A 1 23.39 29.12 -56.62
C MET A 1 22.42 30.29 -56.56
N LYS A 2 21.11 30.00 -56.53
CA LYS A 2 20.02 30.98 -56.64
C LYS A 2 19.16 30.93 -55.37
N PRO A 3 18.80 32.07 -54.76
CA PRO A 3 17.65 32.19 -53.88
C PRO A 3 16.48 32.88 -54.63
N CYS A 4 15.24 32.46 -54.37
CA CYS A 4 14.00 33.15 -54.74
C CYS A 4 12.89 32.61 -53.82
N ALA A 5 11.83 33.30 -53.42
CA ALA A 5 11.47 34.69 -53.22
C ALA A 5 10.03 34.60 -52.67
N ARG A 6 9.69 35.29 -51.58
CA ARG A 6 8.30 35.50 -51.15
C ARG A 6 7.83 36.83 -51.74
N VAL A 7 6.71 36.81 -52.46
CA VAL A 7 6.04 38.01 -52.98
C VAL A 7 4.63 38.07 -52.38
N LEU A 8 4.34 39.19 -51.71
CA LEU A 8 3.00 39.69 -51.40
C LEU A 8 2.44 40.44 -52.62
N ILE A 9 1.16 40.30 -52.92
CA ILE A 9 0.34 41.29 -53.66
C ILE A 9 -1.06 41.37 -53.01
N PRO A 10 -1.70 42.56 -52.91
CA PRO A 10 -2.77 42.86 -51.97
C PRO A 10 -4.20 42.82 -52.55
N ALA A 11 -5.14 43.13 -51.65
CA ALA A 11 -6.59 43.17 -51.79
C ALA A 11 -7.15 44.10 -52.89
N GLY A 12 -8.29 43.71 -53.46
CA GLY A 12 -9.17 44.52 -54.28
C GLY A 12 -10.62 44.03 -54.12
N ALA A 13 -11.49 44.92 -53.64
CA ALA A 13 -12.89 44.71 -53.29
C ALA A 13 -13.82 44.62 -54.52
N LEU A 14 -14.98 43.97 -54.37
CA LEU A 14 -16.24 44.45 -54.95
C LEU A 14 -17.44 43.96 -54.13
N ALA A 15 -18.37 44.86 -53.86
CA ALA A 15 -19.57 44.71 -53.05
C ALA A 15 -20.83 44.55 -53.93
N LEU A 16 -21.98 44.41 -53.23
CA LEU A 16 -23.40 44.40 -53.66
C LEU A 16 -23.98 43.00 -53.97
N GLY A 17 -25.13 42.60 -53.41
CA GLY A 17 -26.06 43.31 -52.54
C GLY A 17 -27.31 42.48 -52.17
N LEU A 18 -28.06 43.06 -51.22
CA LEU A 18 -29.51 42.99 -50.93
C LEU A 18 -30.29 41.66 -50.98
N GLY A 19 -31.03 41.36 -49.90
CA GLY A 19 -32.30 40.62 -50.00
C GLY A 19 -32.75 39.88 -48.73
N ILE A 20 -33.58 40.55 -47.92
CA ILE A 20 -34.29 40.05 -46.73
C ILE A 20 -35.39 39.04 -47.13
N PHE A 21 -35.64 37.97 -46.36
CA PHE A 21 -36.97 37.62 -45.79
C PHE A 21 -36.94 36.37 -44.90
N LEU A 22 -37.75 36.44 -43.84
CA LEU A 22 -37.99 35.49 -42.75
C LEU A 22 -38.66 34.19 -43.22
N GLY A 23 -38.37 33.08 -42.53
CA GLY A 23 -39.16 31.84 -42.63
C GLY A 23 -38.69 30.76 -41.65
N PHE A 24 -39.40 30.62 -40.53
CA PHE A 24 -39.38 29.40 -39.73
C PHE A 24 -40.04 28.28 -40.54
N GLY A 25 -39.31 27.21 -40.81
CA GLY A 25 -39.80 26.03 -41.52
C GLY A 25 -38.83 24.87 -41.30
N THR A 26 -39.34 23.81 -40.70
CA THR A 26 -38.68 22.52 -40.46
C THR A 26 -38.28 21.85 -41.77
N ASP A 27 -37.00 21.50 -41.92
CA ASP A 27 -36.48 20.61 -42.96
C ASP A 27 -35.26 19.90 -42.33
N GLN A 28 -35.35 18.65 -41.84
CA GLN A 28 -35.18 17.45 -42.67
C GLN A 28 -34.51 17.70 -44.01
N GLN A 29 -33.44 16.95 -44.28
CA GLN A 29 -32.62 16.98 -45.50
C GLN A 29 -31.56 18.09 -45.58
N LYS A 30 -30.40 17.80 -44.97
CA LYS A 30 -29.07 18.02 -45.57
C LYS A 30 -28.05 17.11 -44.86
N ALA A 31 -28.26 15.79 -45.01
CA ALA A 31 -27.24 14.79 -44.75
C ALA A 31 -26.23 14.85 -45.92
N GLY A 32 -25.05 15.40 -45.65
CA GLY A 32 -23.94 15.45 -46.59
C GLY A 32 -23.18 14.13 -46.63
N ALA A 33 -23.49 13.28 -47.60
CA ALA A 33 -22.58 12.52 -48.47
C ALA A 33 -21.27 11.89 -47.91
N TRP A 34 -21.20 11.49 -46.64
CA TRP A 34 -20.12 10.62 -46.11
C TRP A 34 -20.61 9.44 -45.27
N ASP A 35 -21.92 9.17 -45.29
CA ASP A 35 -22.57 8.23 -44.37
C ASP A 35 -23.29 7.09 -45.10
N VAL A 36 -22.68 6.50 -46.13
CA VAL A 36 -23.12 5.21 -46.71
C VAL A 36 -21.92 4.43 -47.28
N VAL A 37 -21.03 3.97 -46.41
CA VAL A 37 -20.44 2.63 -46.59
C VAL A 37 -20.92 1.82 -45.40
N SER A 38 -22.20 1.44 -45.48
CA SER A 38 -22.80 0.44 -44.61
C SER A 38 -21.96 -0.83 -44.66
N ARG A 39 -21.34 -1.12 -43.52
CA ARG A 39 -20.71 -2.40 -43.16
C ARG A 39 -21.50 -3.56 -43.79
N PRO A 40 -20.89 -4.41 -44.63
CA PRO A 40 -21.54 -5.67 -44.94
C PRO A 40 -21.56 -6.49 -43.66
N PHE A 41 -22.75 -6.95 -43.27
CA PHE A 41 -23.02 -8.17 -42.50
C PHE A 41 -21.76 -8.89 -41.96
N LEU A 42 -21.22 -8.39 -40.86
CA LEU A 42 -20.48 -9.21 -39.92
C LEU A 42 -21.43 -9.29 -38.72
N GLY A 43 -21.76 -10.51 -38.30
CA GLY A 43 -22.44 -10.71 -37.01
C GLY A 43 -21.64 -10.06 -35.88
N PRO A 44 -22.11 -10.16 -34.62
CA PRO A 44 -21.24 -9.83 -33.49
C PRO A 44 -19.86 -10.50 -33.72
N PRO A 45 -18.74 -9.79 -33.49
CA PRO A 45 -17.42 -10.35 -33.72
C PRO A 45 -17.35 -11.72 -33.06
N GLU A 46 -17.01 -12.74 -33.85
CA GLU A 46 -17.01 -14.12 -33.39
C GLU A 46 -16.09 -14.22 -32.17
N VAL A 47 -16.63 -14.68 -31.04
CA VAL A 47 -15.85 -14.92 -29.84
C VAL A 47 -14.89 -16.05 -30.16
N VAL A 48 -13.62 -15.73 -30.33
CA VAL A 48 -12.57 -16.74 -30.50
C VAL A 48 -12.31 -17.36 -29.14
N PRO A 49 -12.61 -18.66 -28.93
CA PRO A 49 -12.45 -19.25 -27.61
C PRO A 49 -10.99 -19.33 -27.18
N TRP A 50 -10.74 -19.32 -25.88
CA TRP A 50 -9.41 -19.60 -25.33
C TRP A 50 -9.09 -21.09 -25.42
N SER A 51 -7.90 -21.41 -25.92
CA SER A 51 -7.35 -22.77 -25.87
C SER A 51 -7.12 -23.21 -24.42
N PRO A 52 -7.06 -24.53 -24.13
CA PRO A 52 -6.78 -25.01 -22.77
C PRO A 52 -5.48 -24.47 -22.17
N HIS A 53 -4.45 -24.29 -23.01
CA HIS A 53 -3.18 -23.69 -22.58
C HIS A 53 -3.33 -22.21 -22.23
N GLU A 54 -4.03 -21.43 -23.06
CA GLU A 54 -4.29 -20.02 -22.77
C GLU A 54 -5.13 -19.87 -21.49
N ARG A 55 -6.15 -20.72 -21.26
CA ARG A 55 -6.92 -20.70 -20.00
C ARG A 55 -6.05 -20.94 -18.78
N ALA A 56 -5.09 -21.87 -18.86
CA ALA A 56 -4.15 -22.09 -17.76
C ALA A 56 -3.24 -20.87 -17.50
N LEU A 57 -2.78 -20.20 -18.56
CA LEU A 57 -2.04 -18.94 -18.42
C LEU A 57 -2.91 -17.85 -17.79
N LEU A 58 -4.15 -17.69 -18.26
CA LEU A 58 -5.11 -16.72 -17.75
C LEU A 58 -5.43 -16.96 -16.26
N ALA A 59 -5.65 -18.21 -15.86
CA ALA A 59 -5.86 -18.57 -14.46
C ALA A 59 -4.65 -18.19 -13.58
N SER A 60 -3.42 -18.26 -14.11
CA SER A 60 -2.23 -17.83 -13.35
C SER A 60 -2.13 -16.33 -13.08
N LEU A 61 -2.93 -15.51 -13.79
CA LEU A 61 -2.96 -14.05 -13.62
C LEU A 61 -4.05 -13.60 -12.65
N ALA A 62 -4.98 -14.48 -12.29
CA ALA A 62 -6.13 -14.14 -11.47
C ALA A 62 -5.70 -13.82 -10.03
N LEU A 63 -6.28 -12.75 -9.47
CA LEU A 63 -5.91 -12.26 -8.14
C LEU A 63 -6.32 -13.23 -7.02
N ASP A 64 -7.34 -14.05 -7.22
CA ASP A 64 -7.77 -15.10 -6.28
C ASP A 64 -6.69 -16.18 -6.06
N GLY A 65 -5.79 -16.38 -7.03
CA GLY A 65 -4.62 -17.23 -6.92
C GLY A 65 -3.47 -16.62 -6.12
N LEU A 66 -3.61 -15.39 -5.62
CA LEU A 66 -2.57 -14.73 -4.82
C LEU A 66 -2.50 -15.36 -3.42
N PRO A 67 -1.35 -15.94 -3.00
CA PRO A 67 -1.23 -16.56 -1.68
C PRO A 67 -1.33 -15.50 -0.56
N PRO A 68 -1.52 -15.91 0.71
CA PRO A 68 -1.41 -14.99 1.84
C PRO A 68 -0.09 -14.20 1.80
N VAL A 69 -0.12 -12.98 2.35
CA VAL A 69 1.08 -12.14 2.42
C VAL A 69 2.17 -12.92 3.17
N PRO A 70 3.38 -13.08 2.61
CA PRO A 70 4.46 -13.79 3.27
C PRO A 70 4.83 -13.11 4.59
N SER A 71 5.06 -13.90 5.64
CA SER A 71 5.67 -13.35 6.85
C SER A 71 7.15 -13.00 6.57
N ASP A 72 7.61 -11.84 7.00
CA ASP A 72 9.01 -11.44 6.94
C ASP A 72 9.75 -11.92 8.21
N PRO A 73 10.59 -12.96 8.13
CA PRO A 73 11.28 -13.49 9.30
C PRO A 73 12.33 -12.52 9.85
N SER A 74 12.80 -11.55 9.06
CA SER A 74 13.73 -10.51 9.53
C SER A 74 13.04 -9.41 10.35
N ASN A 75 11.71 -9.43 10.41
CA ASN A 75 10.87 -8.49 11.12
C ASN A 75 9.94 -9.22 12.12
N ARG A 76 10.29 -9.18 13.41
CA ARG A 76 9.50 -9.74 14.52
C ARG A 76 8.09 -9.15 14.66
N TYR A 77 7.82 -7.99 14.05
CA TYR A 77 6.51 -7.33 14.05
C TYR A 77 5.66 -7.66 12.80
N SER A 78 6.19 -8.48 11.89
CA SER A 78 5.45 -8.96 10.72
C SER A 78 4.13 -9.60 11.12
N GLY A 79 3.01 -9.11 10.57
CA GLY A 79 1.67 -9.60 10.87
C GLY A 79 1.09 -9.17 12.23
N ASN A 80 1.76 -8.31 13.00
CA ASN A 80 1.23 -7.80 14.27
C ASN A 80 0.30 -6.58 14.02
N PRO A 81 -1.01 -6.66 14.37
CA PRO A 81 -1.94 -5.55 14.15
C PRO A 81 -1.60 -4.27 14.92
N ALA A 82 -1.05 -4.38 16.14
CA ALA A 82 -0.64 -3.20 16.90
C ALA A 82 0.58 -2.52 16.25
N ALA A 83 1.50 -3.30 15.69
CA ALA A 83 2.63 -2.76 14.96
C ALA A 83 2.19 -2.10 13.65
N ALA A 84 1.22 -2.68 12.95
CA ALA A 84 0.61 -2.06 11.78
C ALA A 84 -0.10 -0.74 12.15
N ALA A 85 -0.80 -0.67 13.28
CA ALA A 85 -1.41 0.58 13.76
C ALA A 85 -0.36 1.67 14.06
N LEU A 86 0.75 1.30 14.70
CA LEU A 86 1.88 2.22 14.92
C LEU A 86 2.51 2.67 13.58
N GLY A 87 2.79 1.72 12.69
CA GLY A 87 3.34 1.98 11.36
C GLY A 87 2.45 2.89 10.52
N HIS A 88 1.13 2.70 10.59
CA HIS A 88 0.14 3.53 9.93
C HIS A 88 0.23 4.98 10.40
N ARG A 89 0.33 5.21 11.71
CA ARG A 89 0.51 6.57 12.27
C ARG A 89 1.83 7.19 11.79
N LEU A 90 2.94 6.44 11.84
CA LEU A 90 4.25 6.91 11.36
C LEU A 90 4.21 7.26 9.86
N PHE A 91 3.52 6.47 9.05
CA PHE A 91 3.43 6.66 7.60
C PHE A 91 2.76 7.98 7.19
N PHE A 92 1.79 8.44 7.98
CA PHE A 92 1.04 9.67 7.71
C PHE A 92 1.56 10.91 8.45
N ASP A 93 2.45 10.77 9.44
CA ASP A 93 2.91 11.88 10.26
C ASP A 93 3.97 12.75 9.57
N SER A 94 3.62 14.00 9.28
CA SER A 94 4.51 14.96 8.63
C SER A 94 5.58 15.55 9.55
N ARG A 95 5.41 15.43 10.88
CA ARG A 95 6.41 15.84 11.88
C ARG A 95 7.72 15.05 11.72
N LEU A 96 7.67 13.88 11.09
CA LEU A 96 8.82 13.00 10.81
C LEU A 96 9.62 13.44 9.57
N SER A 97 9.61 14.74 9.27
CA SER A 97 10.44 15.37 8.25
C SER A 97 11.06 16.64 8.81
N LEU A 98 12.21 17.05 8.26
CA LEU A 98 12.95 18.24 8.70
C LEU A 98 12.10 19.52 8.68
N THR A 99 11.13 19.58 7.76
CA THR A 99 10.26 20.75 7.55
C THR A 99 8.92 20.64 8.25
N GLY A 100 8.57 19.47 8.79
CA GLY A 100 7.24 19.19 9.34
C GLY A 100 6.13 19.06 8.29
N THR A 101 6.45 19.06 6.99
CA THR A 101 5.46 19.09 5.90
C THR A 101 5.44 17.85 5.01
N VAL A 102 6.33 16.87 5.23
CA VAL A 102 6.46 15.66 4.40
C VAL A 102 6.28 14.42 5.27
N SER A 103 5.47 13.48 4.77
CA SER A 103 5.28 12.13 5.30
C SER A 103 5.36 11.12 4.17
N CYS A 104 5.35 9.82 4.47
CA CYS A 104 5.35 8.78 3.44
C CYS A 104 4.15 8.93 2.48
N SER A 105 2.98 9.28 3.02
CA SER A 105 1.74 9.51 2.25
C SER A 105 1.78 10.76 1.35
N THR A 106 2.75 11.65 1.52
CA THR A 106 2.97 12.80 0.62
C THR A 106 3.35 12.32 -0.78
N CYS A 107 4.20 11.29 -0.86
CA CYS A 107 4.63 10.67 -2.11
C CYS A 107 3.80 9.42 -2.45
N HIS A 108 3.37 8.65 -1.45
CA HIS A 108 2.64 7.40 -1.66
C HIS A 108 1.14 7.58 -1.41
N LYS A 109 0.43 8.16 -2.39
CA LYS A 109 -0.97 8.54 -2.26
C LYS A 109 -1.90 7.36 -2.57
N PRO A 110 -2.78 6.94 -1.66
CA PRO A 110 -3.73 5.84 -1.90
C PRO A 110 -4.54 6.02 -3.20
N GLY A 111 -5.09 7.22 -3.43
CA GLY A 111 -5.84 7.55 -4.65
C GLY A 111 -5.06 7.52 -5.96
N LYS A 112 -3.73 7.31 -5.92
CA LYS A 112 -2.86 7.10 -7.08
C LYS A 112 -2.13 5.76 -7.02
N ALA A 113 -2.79 4.72 -6.48
CA ALA A 113 -2.20 3.41 -6.25
C ALA A 113 -0.87 3.50 -5.49
N PHE A 114 -0.79 4.37 -4.47
CA PHE A 114 0.41 4.64 -3.68
C PHE A 114 1.60 5.20 -4.47
N THR A 115 1.32 6.02 -5.49
CA THR A 115 2.31 6.88 -6.18
C THR A 115 1.98 8.36 -5.97
N ASP A 116 2.77 9.27 -6.55
CA ASP A 116 2.52 10.72 -6.51
C ASP A 116 2.02 11.29 -7.85
N GLY A 117 2.12 10.50 -8.91
CA GLY A 117 1.85 10.89 -10.30
C GLY A 117 2.81 11.96 -10.84
N LEU A 118 4.07 11.91 -10.41
CA LEU A 118 5.15 12.80 -10.88
C LEU A 118 6.25 11.99 -11.55
N ALA A 119 7.02 12.63 -12.44
CA ALA A 119 8.18 11.98 -13.05
C ALA A 119 9.24 11.60 -12.01
N ARG A 120 9.36 12.41 -10.96
CA ARG A 120 10.23 12.18 -9.81
C ARG A 120 9.51 12.60 -8.54
N GLY A 121 9.79 11.85 -7.48
CA GLY A 121 9.24 12.12 -6.16
C GLY A 121 9.61 13.51 -5.66
N ARG A 122 8.69 14.11 -4.90
CA ARG A 122 8.86 15.44 -4.32
C ARG A 122 8.59 15.41 -2.81
N GLY A 123 9.65 15.30 -2.04
CA GLY A 123 9.64 15.54 -0.59
C GLY A 123 10.05 16.98 -0.30
N ILE A 124 11.01 17.16 0.62
CA ILE A 124 11.63 18.46 0.85
C ILE A 124 12.48 18.92 -0.36
N GLY A 125 12.94 17.96 -1.17
CA GLY A 125 13.63 18.17 -2.42
C GLY A 125 12.99 17.34 -3.55
N THR A 126 13.78 17.08 -4.60
CA THR A 126 13.37 16.22 -5.73
C THR A 126 14.19 14.95 -5.73
N SER A 127 13.51 13.80 -5.68
CA SER A 127 14.17 12.50 -5.68
C SER A 127 14.78 12.18 -7.06
N LYS A 128 15.62 11.16 -7.11
CA LYS A 128 16.32 10.76 -8.34
C LYS A 128 15.48 9.90 -9.28
N ARG A 129 14.36 9.36 -8.81
CA ARG A 129 13.55 8.34 -9.48
C ARG A 129 12.06 8.58 -9.27
N ASN A 130 11.25 7.98 -10.13
CA ASN A 130 9.80 7.97 -9.98
C ASN A 130 9.40 7.19 -8.71
N THR A 131 8.35 7.67 -8.02
CA THR A 131 7.81 7.04 -6.81
C THR A 131 7.05 5.78 -7.18
N ARG A 132 7.51 4.63 -6.69
CA ARG A 132 6.86 3.34 -6.96
C ARG A 132 5.56 3.20 -6.19
N SER A 133 4.61 2.47 -6.78
CA SER A 133 3.45 1.95 -6.07
C SER A 133 3.88 1.04 -4.91
N LEU A 134 3.16 1.13 -3.80
CA LEU A 134 3.26 0.23 -2.66
C LEU A 134 2.26 -0.94 -2.70
N LEU A 135 1.43 -1.06 -3.75
CA LEU A 135 0.50 -2.18 -3.87
C LEU A 135 1.26 -3.51 -3.97
N GLY A 136 0.99 -4.42 -3.04
CA GLY A 136 1.63 -5.74 -2.96
C GLY A 136 3.11 -5.68 -2.59
N VAL A 137 3.61 -4.58 -2.02
CA VAL A 137 5.05 -4.33 -1.86
C VAL A 137 5.75 -5.32 -0.92
N ALA A 138 5.03 -5.82 0.08
CA ALA A 138 5.54 -6.80 1.04
C ALA A 138 5.83 -8.18 0.42
N ARG A 139 5.38 -8.42 -0.82
CA ARG A 139 5.60 -9.68 -1.54
C ARG A 139 6.93 -9.75 -2.27
N SER A 140 7.76 -8.71 -2.16
CA SER A 140 9.10 -8.69 -2.71
C SER A 140 10.12 -8.55 -1.58
N THR A 141 11.17 -9.37 -1.61
CA THR A 141 12.35 -9.16 -0.76
C THR A 141 13.05 -7.86 -1.12
N TRP A 142 13.16 -7.56 -2.42
CA TRP A 142 13.97 -6.45 -2.90
C TRP A 142 13.16 -5.16 -3.06
N GLN A 143 13.57 -4.12 -2.35
CA GLN A 143 12.90 -2.83 -2.36
C GLN A 143 13.64 -1.76 -3.16
N TYR A 144 12.94 -0.71 -3.57
CA TYR A 144 13.31 0.24 -4.63
C TYR A 144 13.37 -0.35 -6.06
N TRP A 145 13.63 0.51 -7.04
CA TRP A 145 13.89 0.16 -8.44
C TRP A 145 15.16 -0.66 -8.65
N ASP A 146 16.18 -0.50 -7.80
CA ASP A 146 17.48 -1.19 -7.93
C ASP A 146 17.69 -2.29 -6.89
N GLY A 147 16.72 -2.51 -5.99
CA GLY A 147 16.84 -3.54 -4.96
C GLY A 147 17.90 -3.20 -3.91
N ARG A 148 18.18 -1.91 -3.66
CA ARG A 148 19.23 -1.49 -2.70
C ARG A 148 18.88 -1.72 -1.23
N ARG A 149 17.70 -2.26 -0.97
CA ARG A 149 17.21 -2.73 0.33
C ARG A 149 16.63 -4.11 0.14
N ASP A 150 16.89 -4.98 1.09
CA ASP A 150 16.59 -6.41 1.09
C ASP A 150 15.42 -6.78 2.02
N SER A 151 14.79 -5.78 2.64
CA SER A 151 13.55 -5.92 3.36
C SER A 151 12.74 -4.62 3.28
N LEU A 152 11.44 -4.74 3.57
CA LEU A 152 10.54 -3.59 3.61
C LEU A 152 10.90 -2.66 4.78
N TRP A 153 11.23 -3.23 5.94
CA TRP A 153 11.61 -2.44 7.11
C TRP A 153 12.92 -1.68 6.90
N ALA A 154 13.91 -2.26 6.22
CA ALA A 154 15.14 -1.56 5.86
C ALA A 154 14.88 -0.43 4.86
N GLN A 155 13.90 -0.62 3.97
CA GLN A 155 13.51 0.43 3.04
C GLN A 155 12.81 1.60 3.71
N ALA A 156 11.88 1.35 4.64
CA ALA A 156 11.14 2.37 5.37
C ALA A 156 12.05 3.39 6.09
N LEU A 157 13.26 2.98 6.50
CA LEU A 157 14.23 3.84 7.17
C LEU A 157 14.93 4.83 6.24
N SER A 158 15.13 4.45 4.98
CA SER A 158 16.01 5.20 4.09
C SER A 158 15.46 6.57 3.64
N PRO A 159 14.14 6.75 3.38
CA PRO A 159 13.55 8.06 3.10
C PRO A 159 13.72 9.08 4.21
N VAL A 160 13.76 8.61 5.48
CA VAL A 160 13.88 9.48 6.66
C VAL A 160 15.14 10.33 6.59
N GLU A 161 16.28 9.71 6.27
CA GLU A 161 17.60 10.36 6.25
C GLU A 161 17.97 10.96 4.88
N ASP A 162 17.18 10.75 3.83
CA ASP A 162 17.47 11.28 2.49
C ASP A 162 17.12 12.79 2.42
N PRO A 163 18.09 13.67 2.09
CA PRO A 163 17.88 15.12 2.08
C PRO A 163 16.96 15.63 0.96
N ALA A 164 16.57 14.79 0.01
CA ALA A 164 15.54 15.13 -0.98
C ALA A 164 14.14 14.63 -0.58
N GLU A 165 14.04 13.76 0.43
CA GLU A 165 12.79 13.14 0.87
C GLU A 165 12.33 13.73 2.21
N HIS A 166 12.63 13.11 3.35
CA HIS A 166 12.27 13.65 4.68
C HIS A 166 13.38 14.55 5.28
N GLY A 167 14.65 14.22 5.01
CA GLY A 167 15.84 14.99 5.40
C GLY A 167 16.12 15.09 6.90
N LEU A 168 15.63 14.14 7.69
CA LEU A 168 15.77 14.13 9.14
C LEU A 168 16.92 13.21 9.58
N ALA A 169 17.73 13.65 10.54
CA ALA A 169 18.77 12.80 11.12
C ALA A 169 18.14 11.68 11.97
N ARG A 170 18.82 10.53 12.04
CA ARG A 170 18.37 9.35 12.80
C ARG A 170 18.00 9.66 14.25
N THR A 171 18.86 10.42 14.92
CA THR A 171 18.65 10.92 16.29
C THR A 171 17.44 11.85 16.41
N GLY A 172 17.29 12.77 15.45
CA GLY A 172 16.11 13.64 15.38
C GLY A 172 14.80 12.88 15.19
N PHE A 173 14.81 11.81 14.38
CA PHE A 173 13.65 10.94 14.19
C PHE A 173 13.21 10.26 15.48
N VAL A 174 14.12 9.57 16.17
CA VAL A 174 13.78 8.88 17.42
C VAL A 174 13.42 9.86 18.54
N ALA A 175 14.00 11.08 18.54
CA ALA A 175 13.65 12.13 19.48
C ALA A 175 12.23 12.69 19.26
N ILE A 176 11.81 12.91 18.00
CA ILE A 176 10.45 13.37 17.69
C ILE A 176 9.42 12.31 18.09
N VAL A 177 9.68 11.04 17.78
CA VAL A 177 8.81 9.93 18.20
C VAL A 177 8.76 9.82 19.73
N GLY A 178 9.91 9.91 20.41
CA GLY A 178 10.00 9.82 21.87
C GLY A 178 9.39 11.01 22.62
N ALA A 179 9.30 12.18 22.00
CA ALA A 179 8.67 13.35 22.59
C ALA A 179 7.13 13.24 22.65
N ASP A 180 6.53 12.35 21.85
CA ASP A 180 5.09 12.14 21.78
C ASP A 180 4.65 10.99 22.73
N PRO A 181 3.83 11.26 23.76
CA PRO A 181 3.34 10.22 24.67
C PRO A 181 2.54 9.11 23.96
N GLY A 182 1.79 9.44 22.92
CA GLY A 182 0.99 8.47 22.14
C GLY A 182 1.89 7.48 21.41
N TYR A 183 2.97 7.96 20.79
CA TYR A 183 3.96 7.06 20.17
C TYR A 183 4.68 6.18 21.19
N ARG A 184 5.05 6.71 22.35
CA ARG A 184 5.66 5.90 23.42
C ARG A 184 4.70 4.80 23.89
N THR A 185 3.44 5.14 24.14
CA THR A 185 2.43 4.16 24.54
C THR A 185 2.22 3.08 23.46
N ALA A 186 2.09 3.49 22.19
CA ALA A 186 1.93 2.57 21.07
C ALA A 186 3.15 1.65 20.91
N TRP A 187 4.37 2.20 21.00
CA TRP A 187 5.61 1.42 20.99
C TRP A 187 5.63 0.39 22.12
N ASN A 188 5.37 0.81 23.35
CA ASN A 188 5.39 -0.09 24.51
C ASN A 188 4.38 -1.23 24.34
N GLY A 189 3.21 -0.96 23.75
CA GLY A 189 2.22 -1.98 23.44
C GLY A 189 2.67 -2.99 22.37
N VAL A 190 3.52 -2.56 21.43
CA VAL A 190 4.08 -3.41 20.38
C VAL A 190 5.28 -4.24 20.88
N THR A 191 6.17 -3.60 21.62
CA THR A 191 7.48 -4.18 21.99
C THR A 191 7.46 -4.87 23.35
N GLY A 192 6.55 -4.46 24.25
CA GLY A 192 6.60 -4.83 25.67
C GLY A 192 7.67 -4.08 26.46
N GLU A 193 8.38 -3.13 25.84
CA GLU A 193 9.51 -2.40 26.40
C GLU A 193 9.19 -0.91 26.49
N ILE A 194 9.72 -0.24 27.51
CA ILE A 194 9.58 1.21 27.65
C ILE A 194 10.38 1.90 26.56
N PHE A 195 9.74 2.81 25.80
CA PHE A 195 10.40 3.62 24.79
C PHE A 195 11.62 4.37 25.38
N PRO A 196 12.82 4.24 24.80
CA PRO A 196 14.02 4.86 25.36
C PRO A 196 13.95 6.39 25.41
N ASP A 197 14.54 6.99 26.44
CA ASP A 197 14.59 8.44 26.59
C ASP A 197 15.72 9.04 25.74
N PHE A 198 15.35 9.84 24.73
CA PHE A 198 16.25 10.57 23.85
C PHE A 198 16.28 12.09 24.13
N SER A 199 15.77 12.55 25.27
CA SER A 199 15.65 13.98 25.59
C SER A 199 16.98 14.68 25.89
N ASP A 200 18.00 13.94 26.31
CA ASP A 200 19.33 14.50 26.56
C ASP A 200 20.07 14.81 25.25
N SER A 201 19.98 16.07 24.80
CA SER A 201 20.64 16.55 23.58
C SER A 201 22.18 16.51 23.62
N GLY A 202 22.80 16.39 24.80
CA GLY A 202 24.25 16.20 24.93
C GLY A 202 24.66 14.75 24.61
N ARG A 203 23.79 13.80 24.93
CA ARG A 203 23.96 12.36 24.63
C ARG A 203 23.44 11.99 23.25
N PHE A 204 22.33 12.60 22.83
CA PHE A 204 21.64 12.39 21.55
C PHE A 204 21.47 13.72 20.81
N PRO A 205 22.52 14.21 20.13
CA PRO A 205 22.42 15.45 19.37
C PRO A 205 21.31 15.36 18.33
N PRO A 206 20.43 16.37 18.16
CA PRO A 206 19.25 16.29 17.30
C PRO A 206 19.57 16.13 15.81
N ASN A 207 20.79 16.48 15.39
CA ASN A 207 21.28 16.33 14.02
C ASN A 207 22.53 15.43 13.98
N ALA A 208 22.36 14.15 14.35
CA ALA A 208 23.40 13.14 14.25
C ALA A 208 22.92 11.94 13.40
N SER A 209 23.64 11.67 12.31
CA SER A 209 23.37 10.57 11.38
C SER A 209 24.65 10.16 10.63
N PRO A 210 24.85 8.87 10.31
CA PRO A 210 25.97 8.42 9.49
C PRO A 210 25.79 8.70 7.99
N LEU A 211 24.59 9.06 7.52
CA LEU A 211 24.26 9.15 6.09
C LEU A 211 24.10 10.58 5.57
N MET A 212 24.12 11.57 6.46
CA MET A 212 23.89 12.98 6.13
C MET A 212 25.21 13.75 5.90
N ASP A 213 25.17 15.08 5.99
CA ASP A 213 26.31 15.95 5.78
C ASP A 213 27.48 15.68 6.77
N SER A 214 28.62 16.36 6.56
CA SER A 214 29.81 16.14 7.38
C SER A 214 29.62 16.51 8.86
N ALA A 215 28.75 17.48 9.17
CA ALA A 215 28.49 17.88 10.55
C ALA A 215 27.65 16.83 11.27
N ALA A 216 26.58 16.33 10.63
CA ALA A 216 25.76 15.26 11.17
C ALA A 216 26.55 13.96 11.37
N ARG A 217 27.46 13.62 10.45
CA ARG A 217 28.36 12.48 10.60
C ARG A 217 29.34 12.64 11.75
N ALA A 218 29.95 13.81 11.90
CA ALA A 218 30.85 14.08 13.01
C ALA A 218 30.12 14.00 14.36
N ALA A 219 28.89 14.52 14.45
CA ALA A 219 28.05 14.40 15.65
C ALA A 219 27.73 12.94 15.98
N TRP A 220 27.40 12.13 14.97
CA TRP A 220 27.14 10.70 15.12
C TRP A 220 28.38 9.92 15.60
N GLU A 221 29.54 10.19 15.01
CA GLU A 221 30.81 9.55 15.38
C GLU A 221 31.26 9.93 16.80
N ALA A 222 30.92 11.13 17.27
CA ALA A 222 31.24 11.61 18.62
C ALA A 222 30.39 10.96 19.73
N MET A 223 29.23 10.38 19.40
CA MET A 223 28.38 9.67 20.37
C MET A 223 29.09 8.42 20.93
N ALA A 224 28.67 7.95 22.11
CA ALA A 224 29.12 6.64 22.58
C ALA A 224 28.58 5.52 21.68
N ALA A 225 29.33 4.42 21.55
CA ALA A 225 28.91 3.29 20.73
C ALA A 225 27.55 2.71 21.19
N VAL A 226 27.36 2.57 22.50
CA VAL A 226 26.10 2.11 23.09
C VAL A 226 24.91 3.03 22.77
N ASP A 227 25.14 4.33 22.64
CA ASP A 227 24.09 5.30 22.32
C ASP A 227 23.71 5.23 20.84
N ARG A 228 24.71 5.04 19.96
CA ARG A 228 24.44 4.75 18.54
C ARG A 228 23.66 3.45 18.36
N ASP A 229 24.01 2.41 19.11
CA ASP A 229 23.33 1.12 19.04
C ASP A 229 21.88 1.22 19.52
N LEU A 230 21.63 1.95 20.63
CA LEU A 230 20.28 2.23 21.11
C LEU A 230 19.43 3.00 20.09
N VAL A 231 20.01 4.02 19.45
CA VAL A 231 19.33 4.77 18.39
C VAL A 231 19.05 3.88 17.17
N ASN A 232 20.01 3.05 16.77
CA ASN A 232 19.83 2.15 15.62
C ASN A 232 18.77 1.09 15.88
N ASP A 233 18.75 0.49 17.06
CA ASP A 233 17.77 -0.53 17.44
C ASP A 233 16.35 0.05 17.48
N THR A 234 16.18 1.22 18.11
CA THR A 234 14.90 1.94 18.13
C THR A 234 14.48 2.34 16.72
N PHE A 235 15.40 2.86 15.91
CA PHE A 235 15.14 3.24 14.53
C PHE A 235 14.69 2.04 13.69
N ALA A 236 15.40 0.91 13.79
CA ALA A 236 15.04 -0.33 13.12
C ALA A 236 13.66 -0.85 13.54
N GLY A 237 13.34 -0.83 14.84
CA GLY A 237 12.02 -1.22 15.33
C GLY A 237 10.88 -0.35 14.78
N LEU A 238 11.10 0.95 14.63
CA LEU A 238 10.12 1.86 14.01
C LEU A 238 9.95 1.57 12.51
N GLY A 239 11.05 1.29 11.79
CA GLY A 239 10.97 0.83 10.40
C GLY A 239 10.22 -0.50 10.25
N LYS A 240 10.38 -1.41 11.20
CA LYS A 240 9.64 -2.68 11.26
C LYS A 240 8.14 -2.50 11.48
N ALA A 241 7.74 -1.51 12.29
CA ALA A 241 6.34 -1.13 12.45
C ALA A 241 5.75 -0.55 11.15
N ILE A 242 6.48 0.35 10.47
CA ILE A 242 6.06 0.87 9.14
C ILE A 242 5.88 -0.26 8.14
N ALA A 243 6.82 -1.21 8.08
CA ALA A 243 6.70 -2.38 7.20
C ALA A 243 5.49 -3.28 7.53
N ALA A 244 5.12 -3.40 8.81
CA ALA A 244 3.92 -4.14 9.21
C ALA A 244 2.63 -3.48 8.68
N TYR A 245 2.58 -2.14 8.63
CA TYR A 245 1.50 -1.41 7.97
C TYR A 245 1.53 -1.58 6.45
N GLU A 246 2.69 -1.41 5.82
CA GLU A 246 2.83 -1.52 4.37
C GLU A 246 2.49 -2.93 3.84
N ALA A 247 2.60 -3.97 4.69
CA ALA A 247 2.15 -5.32 4.39
C ALA A 247 0.62 -5.46 4.25
N LEU A 248 -0.17 -4.49 4.71
CA LEU A 248 -1.62 -4.45 4.51
C LEU A 248 -2.02 -3.87 3.15
N LEU A 249 -1.07 -3.26 2.41
CA LEU A 249 -1.33 -2.52 1.17
C LEU A 249 -1.44 -3.46 -0.05
N GLU A 250 -2.46 -4.29 -0.06
CA GLU A 250 -2.67 -5.33 -1.07
C GLU A 250 -3.64 -4.87 -2.18
N PRO A 251 -3.36 -5.25 -3.45
CA PRO A 251 -4.29 -4.99 -4.54
C PRO A 251 -5.60 -5.75 -4.32
N GLY A 252 -6.70 -5.15 -4.75
CA GLY A 252 -8.03 -5.77 -4.81
C GLY A 252 -8.45 -6.09 -6.25
N PRO A 253 -9.54 -6.84 -6.44
CA PRO A 253 -10.01 -7.25 -7.77
C PRO A 253 -10.30 -6.05 -8.68
N ASP A 254 -9.98 -6.20 -9.97
CA ASP A 254 -10.28 -5.23 -11.03
C ASP A 254 -11.07 -5.87 -12.20
N ALA A 255 -11.25 -5.14 -13.30
CA ALA A 255 -11.96 -5.62 -14.48
C ALA A 255 -11.32 -6.86 -15.13
N LEU A 256 -9.98 -7.02 -15.01
CA LEU A 256 -9.32 -8.25 -15.47
C LEU A 256 -9.78 -9.42 -14.62
N ASP A 257 -9.80 -9.31 -13.29
CA ASP A 257 -10.20 -10.42 -12.41
C ASP A 257 -11.66 -10.84 -12.65
N GLY A 258 -12.56 -9.88 -12.87
CA GLY A 258 -13.95 -10.16 -13.27
C GLY A 258 -14.05 -10.91 -14.61
N TYR A 259 -13.21 -10.56 -15.58
CA TYR A 259 -13.14 -11.28 -16.86
C TYR A 259 -12.53 -12.69 -16.70
N LEU A 260 -11.46 -12.84 -15.91
CA LEU A 260 -10.81 -14.13 -15.67
C LEU A 260 -11.75 -15.13 -14.98
N ALA A 261 -12.57 -14.68 -14.02
CA ALA A 261 -13.59 -15.51 -13.39
C ALA A 261 -14.60 -16.07 -14.42
N ARG A 262 -15.06 -15.24 -15.36
CA ARG A 262 -15.96 -15.68 -16.44
C ARG A 262 -15.30 -16.69 -17.38
N VAL A 263 -14.04 -16.46 -17.74
CA VAL A 263 -13.26 -17.42 -18.56
C VAL A 263 -13.10 -18.77 -17.85
N ALA A 264 -12.99 -18.77 -16.51
CA ALA A 264 -12.95 -20.00 -15.73
C ALA A 264 -14.29 -20.77 -15.79
N ASP A 265 -15.41 -20.05 -15.85
CA ASP A 265 -16.76 -20.61 -16.01
C ASP A 265 -17.11 -20.98 -17.47
N GLY A 266 -16.17 -20.79 -18.41
CA GLY A 266 -16.33 -21.13 -19.82
C GLY A 266 -16.95 -20.01 -20.69
N ASP A 267 -17.04 -18.80 -20.16
CA ASP A 267 -17.55 -17.62 -20.86
C ASP A 267 -16.42 -16.69 -21.29
N ASP A 268 -16.10 -16.72 -22.59
CA ASP A 268 -15.01 -15.94 -23.20
C ASP A 268 -15.50 -14.60 -23.80
N GLY A 269 -16.78 -14.27 -23.61
CA GLY A 269 -17.39 -13.09 -24.22
C GLY A 269 -16.92 -11.77 -23.60
N ALA A 270 -16.93 -10.69 -24.39
CA ALA A 270 -16.69 -9.34 -23.88
C ALA A 270 -17.77 -8.90 -22.87
N THR A 271 -17.40 -7.99 -21.97
CA THR A 271 -18.33 -7.23 -21.12
C THR A 271 -18.21 -5.74 -21.40
N ASP A 272 -19.08 -4.95 -20.76
CA ASP A 272 -18.98 -3.48 -20.78
C ASP A 272 -17.67 -3.00 -20.12
N GLU A 273 -17.17 -3.71 -19.09
CA GLU A 273 -15.95 -3.38 -18.36
C GLU A 273 -14.68 -3.96 -19.00
N PHE A 274 -14.80 -5.07 -19.73
CA PHE A 274 -13.71 -5.78 -20.40
C PHE A 274 -14.09 -6.08 -21.86
N GLY A 275 -13.93 -5.06 -22.71
CA GLY A 275 -14.38 -5.08 -24.11
C GLY A 275 -13.54 -5.94 -25.05
N ALA A 276 -14.01 -6.11 -26.29
CA ALA A 276 -13.37 -6.95 -27.30
C ALA A 276 -11.93 -6.53 -27.65
N GLU A 277 -11.63 -5.22 -27.62
CA GLU A 277 -10.28 -4.71 -27.89
C GLU A 277 -9.32 -5.05 -26.72
N ALA A 278 -9.80 -5.03 -25.47
CA ALA A 278 -9.04 -5.46 -24.30
C ALA A 278 -8.78 -6.99 -24.33
N ILE A 279 -9.76 -7.79 -24.75
CA ILE A 279 -9.56 -9.23 -24.99
C ILE A 279 -8.48 -9.48 -26.05
N ALA A 280 -8.52 -8.74 -27.17
CA ALA A 280 -7.49 -8.83 -28.19
C ALA A 280 -6.11 -8.37 -27.65
N GLY A 281 -6.08 -7.39 -26.76
CA GLY A 281 -4.88 -6.95 -26.05
C GLY A 281 -4.31 -8.01 -25.11
N LEU A 282 -5.17 -8.68 -24.34
CA LEU A 282 -4.81 -9.78 -23.46
C LEU A 282 -4.23 -10.96 -24.26
N ARG A 283 -4.76 -11.26 -25.45
CA ARG A 283 -4.17 -12.25 -26.38
C ARG A 283 -2.74 -11.89 -26.78
N LEU A 284 -2.47 -10.61 -27.04
CA LEU A 284 -1.12 -10.14 -27.31
C LEU A 284 -0.24 -10.26 -26.07
N PHE A 285 -0.75 -9.85 -24.90
CA PHE A 285 -0.03 -9.87 -23.63
C PHE A 285 0.50 -11.27 -23.26
N ILE A 286 -0.35 -12.30 -23.39
CA ILE A 286 0.02 -13.70 -23.09
C ILE A 286 0.72 -14.43 -24.25
N GLY A 287 0.83 -13.78 -25.41
CA GLY A 287 1.35 -14.37 -26.64
C GLY A 287 2.42 -13.50 -27.29
N LYS A 288 2.09 -12.90 -28.44
CA LYS A 288 3.03 -12.16 -29.31
C LYS A 288 3.79 -11.03 -28.60
N GLY A 289 3.15 -10.37 -27.63
CA GLY A 289 3.73 -9.28 -26.85
C GLY A 289 4.76 -9.70 -25.81
N ARG A 290 4.87 -11.01 -25.53
CA ARG A 290 5.87 -11.60 -24.60
C ARG A 290 5.88 -10.95 -23.21
N CYS A 291 4.80 -10.32 -22.81
CA CYS A 291 4.74 -9.52 -21.59
C CYS A 291 4.87 -10.40 -20.33
N LEU A 292 4.36 -11.64 -20.40
CA LEU A 292 4.46 -12.64 -19.33
C LEU A 292 5.88 -13.07 -18.97
N GLU A 293 6.89 -12.78 -19.80
CA GLU A 293 8.28 -13.07 -19.44
C GLU A 293 8.73 -12.30 -18.20
N CYS A 294 8.13 -11.14 -17.94
CA CYS A 294 8.39 -10.31 -16.77
C CYS A 294 7.13 -10.03 -15.93
N HIS A 295 5.98 -9.83 -16.57
CA HIS A 295 4.73 -9.46 -15.93
C HIS A 295 3.79 -10.68 -15.80
N ASN A 296 4.10 -11.56 -14.86
CA ASN A 296 3.38 -12.81 -14.63
C ASN A 296 2.83 -12.90 -13.20
N GLY A 297 2.04 -13.95 -12.98
CA GLY A 297 1.39 -14.21 -11.72
C GLY A 297 0.28 -13.22 -11.37
N PRO A 298 -0.35 -13.37 -10.20
CA PRO A 298 -1.48 -12.55 -9.78
C PRO A 298 -1.17 -11.04 -9.65
N LEU A 299 0.09 -10.68 -9.35
CA LEU A 299 0.54 -9.28 -9.28
C LEU A 299 1.02 -8.71 -10.61
N LEU A 300 1.03 -9.50 -11.69
CA LEU A 300 1.57 -9.07 -12.99
C LEU A 300 3.02 -8.55 -12.87
N THR A 301 3.83 -9.22 -12.06
CA THR A 301 5.27 -8.96 -11.89
C THR A 301 5.96 -10.19 -11.31
N ASN A 302 7.13 -10.49 -11.84
CA ASN A 302 8.04 -11.49 -11.27
C ASN A 302 8.93 -10.93 -10.15
N ASN A 303 8.86 -9.61 -9.87
CA ASN A 303 9.75 -8.90 -8.93
C ASN A 303 11.26 -9.02 -9.23
N GLU A 304 11.63 -9.49 -10.43
CA GLU A 304 13.01 -9.62 -10.89
C GLU A 304 13.54 -8.33 -11.52
N PHE A 305 14.83 -8.32 -11.80
CA PHE A 305 15.54 -7.18 -12.36
C PHE A 305 15.84 -7.38 -13.84
N HIS A 306 15.33 -6.47 -14.67
CA HIS A 306 15.53 -6.50 -16.12
C HIS A 306 16.03 -5.15 -16.62
N ASN A 307 16.94 -5.19 -17.58
CA ASN A 307 17.31 -4.00 -18.35
C ASN A 307 16.53 -3.99 -19.67
N THR A 308 15.60 -3.05 -19.79
CA THR A 308 14.71 -2.93 -20.95
C THR A 308 15.11 -1.80 -21.91
N GLY A 309 16.31 -1.25 -21.76
CA GLY A 309 16.86 -0.24 -22.68
C GLY A 309 16.23 1.15 -22.57
N VAL A 310 15.50 1.47 -21.51
CA VAL A 310 14.89 2.80 -21.33
C VAL A 310 15.99 3.87 -21.25
N LEU A 311 15.92 4.86 -22.15
CA LEU A 311 16.90 5.95 -22.22
C LEU A 311 16.85 6.82 -20.96
N SER A 312 18.01 7.29 -20.52
CA SER A 312 18.06 8.23 -19.40
C SER A 312 17.56 9.61 -19.82
N PRO A 313 16.95 10.38 -18.89
CA PRO A 313 16.57 11.76 -19.17
C PRO A 313 17.75 12.60 -19.68
N PRO A 314 17.51 13.58 -20.58
CA PRO A 314 18.59 14.40 -21.15
C PRO A 314 19.48 15.04 -20.08
N GLY A 315 20.80 14.95 -20.27
CA GLY A 315 21.79 15.49 -19.35
C GLY A 315 22.17 14.57 -18.19
N GLU A 316 21.57 13.38 -18.08
CA GLU A 316 21.92 12.40 -17.06
C GLU A 316 22.78 11.26 -17.57
N LEU A 317 23.64 10.76 -16.68
CA LEU A 317 24.35 9.51 -16.92
C LEU A 317 23.38 8.32 -16.86
N PRO A 318 23.63 7.26 -17.66
CA PRO A 318 22.85 6.03 -17.59
C PRO A 318 22.76 5.48 -16.17
N ASP A 319 21.54 5.15 -15.76
CA ASP A 319 21.31 4.50 -14.47
C ASP A 319 21.97 3.12 -14.46
N ARG A 320 22.80 2.86 -13.45
CA ARG A 320 23.52 1.59 -13.30
C ARG A 320 22.63 0.51 -12.68
N GLY A 321 21.51 0.89 -12.06
CA GLY A 321 20.47 -0.02 -11.59
C GLY A 321 20.98 -1.04 -10.55
N ARG A 322 20.53 -2.29 -10.72
CA ARG A 322 20.77 -3.39 -9.78
C ARG A 322 22.24 -3.66 -9.47
N VAL A 323 23.18 -3.40 -10.39
CA VAL A 323 24.61 -3.60 -10.12
C VAL A 323 25.13 -2.74 -8.97
N ASP A 324 24.61 -1.53 -8.81
CA ASP A 324 24.95 -0.66 -7.69
C ASP A 324 24.04 -0.95 -6.49
N GLY A 325 22.76 -1.23 -6.73
CA GLY A 325 21.79 -1.58 -5.67
C GLY A 325 22.22 -2.80 -4.86
N VAL A 326 22.70 -3.86 -5.50
CA VAL A 326 23.14 -5.09 -4.84
C VAL A 326 24.38 -4.90 -3.95
N ARG A 327 25.22 -3.90 -4.27
CA ARG A 327 26.37 -3.48 -3.45
C ARG A 327 25.89 -2.67 -2.24
N LEU A 328 24.93 -1.78 -2.46
CA LEU A 328 24.34 -0.96 -1.39
C LEU A 328 23.56 -1.81 -0.38
N ALA A 329 22.78 -2.79 -0.83
CA ALA A 329 22.07 -3.71 0.06
C ALA A 329 23.04 -4.50 0.96
N ALA A 330 24.15 -5.00 0.38
CA ALA A 330 25.14 -5.74 1.15
C ALA A 330 25.94 -4.88 2.15
N ALA A 331 26.03 -3.57 1.90
CA ALA A 331 26.73 -2.63 2.78
C ALA A 331 25.79 -1.95 3.78
N ASP A 332 24.49 -2.21 3.70
CA ASP A 332 23.51 -1.58 4.58
C ASP A 332 23.63 -2.13 6.01
N VAL A 333 23.63 -1.23 6.99
CA VAL A 333 23.68 -1.59 8.41
C VAL A 333 22.34 -2.16 8.89
N PHE A 334 21.27 -1.98 8.12
CA PHE A 334 19.93 -2.48 8.42
C PHE A 334 19.49 -3.61 7.47
N ASN A 335 20.43 -4.35 6.88
CA ASN A 335 20.06 -5.53 6.10
C ASN A 335 19.72 -6.74 7.00
N CYS A 336 19.18 -7.78 6.40
CA CYS A 336 18.82 -9.04 7.03
C CYS A 336 19.97 -9.80 7.72
N LEU A 337 21.24 -9.46 7.44
CA LEU A 337 22.42 -10.06 8.07
C LEU A 337 22.93 -9.23 9.25
N SER A 338 22.30 -8.07 9.50
CA SER A 338 22.70 -7.15 10.56
C SER A 338 22.25 -7.61 11.94
N ALA A 339 22.82 -7.00 12.97
CA ALA A 339 22.39 -7.19 14.35
C ALA A 339 20.93 -6.78 14.61
N PHE A 340 20.35 -5.96 13.72
CA PHE A 340 18.97 -5.46 13.85
C PHE A 340 17.95 -6.35 13.14
N SER A 341 18.40 -7.40 12.43
CA SER A 341 17.52 -8.39 11.83
C SER A 341 17.10 -9.46 12.84
N ASP A 342 15.85 -9.92 12.76
CA ASP A 342 15.31 -11.00 13.61
C ASP A 342 15.56 -12.42 13.06
N ASP A 343 15.97 -12.52 11.79
CA ASP A 343 16.43 -13.77 11.15
C ASP A 343 17.62 -13.49 10.24
N HIS A 344 18.66 -14.34 10.33
CA HIS A 344 19.95 -14.14 9.64
C HIS A 344 20.20 -15.19 8.54
N THR A 345 19.18 -15.98 8.19
CA THR A 345 19.25 -16.99 7.12
C THR A 345 19.53 -16.29 5.81
N CYS A 346 18.68 -15.31 5.48
CA CYS A 346 18.82 -14.36 4.38
C CYS A 346 19.44 -14.90 3.07
N GLY A 347 18.80 -15.93 2.50
CA GLY A 347 19.27 -16.57 1.27
C GLY A 347 19.41 -15.60 0.09
N GLU A 348 18.42 -14.73 -0.09
CA GLU A 348 18.39 -13.74 -1.17
C GLU A 348 19.62 -12.83 -1.18
N LEU A 349 20.01 -12.26 -0.02
CA LEU A 349 21.19 -11.40 0.05
C LEU A 349 22.51 -12.20 -0.04
N ARG A 350 22.57 -13.39 0.57
CA ARG A 350 23.79 -14.23 0.53
C ARG A 350 24.12 -14.70 -0.88
N PHE A 351 23.10 -15.12 -1.63
CA PHE A 351 23.24 -15.69 -2.98
C PHE A 351 22.79 -14.74 -4.10
N ARG A 352 22.68 -13.45 -3.79
CA ARG A 352 22.28 -12.41 -4.75
C ARG A 352 23.11 -12.45 -6.03
N ARG A 353 22.43 -12.30 -7.17
CA ARG A 353 23.06 -12.19 -8.48
C ARG A 353 23.85 -10.89 -8.59
N THR A 354 25.09 -10.99 -9.04
CA THR A 354 26.00 -9.85 -9.27
C THR A 354 26.63 -9.91 -10.66
N GLY A 355 27.42 -8.89 -11.02
CA GLY A 355 28.22 -8.86 -12.24
C GLY A 355 27.54 -8.16 -13.42
N LYS A 356 28.08 -8.38 -14.63
CA LYS A 356 27.72 -7.61 -15.83
C LYS A 356 26.27 -7.77 -16.28
N THR A 357 25.64 -8.88 -15.91
CA THR A 357 24.29 -9.24 -16.37
C THR A 357 23.17 -8.49 -15.66
N VAL A 358 23.48 -7.69 -14.63
CA VAL A 358 22.51 -6.87 -13.89
C VAL A 358 22.79 -5.37 -14.03
N ILE A 359 23.66 -4.98 -14.96
CA ILE A 359 23.95 -3.57 -15.26
C ILE A 359 22.74 -2.94 -15.94
N GLY A 360 22.30 -1.81 -15.38
CA GLY A 360 21.14 -1.05 -15.88
C GLY A 360 19.80 -1.74 -15.61
N ALA A 361 19.80 -2.88 -14.91
CA ALA A 361 18.58 -3.62 -14.64
C ALA A 361 17.78 -2.96 -13.50
N THR A 362 16.47 -2.85 -13.68
CA THR A 362 15.54 -2.32 -12.68
C THR A 362 14.45 -3.35 -12.38
N ARG A 363 13.92 -3.33 -11.15
CA ARG A 363 12.89 -4.27 -10.71
C ARG A 363 11.60 -4.05 -11.50
N THR A 364 11.04 -5.13 -12.04
CA THR A 364 9.74 -5.15 -12.71
C THR A 364 8.65 -4.64 -11.76
N PRO A 365 7.96 -3.53 -12.07
CA PRO A 365 6.83 -3.07 -11.27
C PRO A 365 5.61 -3.96 -11.51
N THR A 366 4.73 -4.06 -10.51
CA THR A 366 3.38 -4.62 -10.72
C THR A 366 2.63 -3.76 -11.74
N LEU A 367 1.81 -4.41 -12.59
CA LEU A 367 0.88 -3.72 -13.48
C LEU A 367 -0.49 -3.49 -12.84
N ARG A 368 -0.73 -4.01 -11.62
CA ARG A 368 -1.98 -3.77 -10.89
C ARG A 368 -2.11 -2.27 -10.60
N GLY A 369 -3.23 -1.67 -11.02
CA GLY A 369 -3.47 -0.24 -10.88
C GLY A 369 -2.64 0.69 -11.76
N ILE A 370 -2.03 0.18 -12.84
CA ILE A 370 -1.12 0.96 -13.71
C ILE A 370 -1.75 2.22 -14.33
N THR A 371 -3.07 2.27 -14.46
CA THR A 371 -3.77 3.46 -14.98
C THR A 371 -3.64 4.68 -14.07
N ALA A 372 -3.27 4.51 -12.79
CA ALA A 372 -3.10 5.60 -11.82
C ALA A 372 -1.64 5.96 -11.52
N THR A 373 -0.67 5.34 -12.21
CA THR A 373 0.77 5.45 -11.87
C THR A 373 1.61 6.21 -12.89
N ALA A 374 0.99 6.82 -13.90
CA ALA A 374 1.70 7.69 -14.85
C ALA A 374 2.39 8.86 -14.12
N PRO A 375 3.56 9.34 -14.59
CA PRO A 375 4.33 8.82 -15.73
C PRO A 375 5.12 7.54 -15.37
N TYR A 376 5.49 6.79 -16.40
CA TYR A 376 6.04 5.44 -16.31
C TYR A 376 7.58 5.40 -16.36
N MET A 377 8.11 4.22 -16.03
CA MET A 377 9.54 3.89 -15.91
C MET A 377 10.21 4.48 -14.66
N HIS A 378 11.41 3.99 -14.36
CA HIS A 378 12.10 4.24 -13.10
C HIS A 378 12.47 5.72 -12.86
N LYS A 379 12.42 6.58 -13.88
CA LYS A 379 12.60 8.04 -13.76
C LYS A 379 11.48 8.85 -14.41
N GLY A 380 10.31 8.25 -14.65
CA GLY A 380 9.17 8.93 -15.27
C GLY A 380 9.43 9.33 -16.72
N GLN A 381 10.17 8.51 -17.47
CA GLN A 381 10.65 8.84 -18.82
C GLN A 381 9.55 8.80 -19.88
N ILE A 382 8.45 8.11 -19.61
CA ILE A 382 7.39 7.86 -20.60
C ILE A 382 6.04 8.25 -20.00
N GLU A 383 5.33 9.17 -20.64
CA GLU A 383 4.10 9.74 -20.07
C GLU A 383 2.86 8.84 -20.21
N THR A 384 2.79 8.02 -21.26
CA THR A 384 1.57 7.29 -21.64
C THR A 384 1.82 5.80 -21.83
N LEU A 385 0.79 4.98 -21.61
CA LEU A 385 0.82 3.54 -21.89
C LEU A 385 1.15 3.26 -23.36
N ALA A 386 0.65 4.09 -24.28
CA ALA A 386 1.00 3.99 -25.70
C ALA A 386 2.50 4.19 -25.95
N GLY A 387 3.14 5.14 -25.28
CA GLY A 387 4.59 5.32 -25.33
C GLY A 387 5.36 4.14 -24.73
N VAL A 388 4.83 3.51 -23.68
CA VAL A 388 5.43 2.31 -23.08
C VAL A 388 5.36 1.13 -24.06
N VAL A 389 4.21 0.90 -24.68
CA VAL A 389 4.04 -0.15 -25.69
C VAL A 389 4.96 0.10 -26.88
N GLU A 390 5.09 1.34 -27.34
CA GLU A 390 6.02 1.68 -28.43
C GLU A 390 7.48 1.41 -28.05
N HIS A 391 7.90 1.77 -26.84
CA HIS A 391 9.25 1.46 -26.33
C HIS A 391 9.57 -0.04 -26.43
N TYR A 392 8.65 -0.91 -26.01
CA TYR A 392 8.84 -2.36 -26.12
C TYR A 392 8.69 -2.87 -27.56
N ASN A 393 7.85 -2.25 -28.39
CA ASN A 393 7.69 -2.62 -29.78
C ASN A 393 8.98 -2.39 -30.59
N LEU A 394 9.70 -1.30 -30.28
CA LEU A 394 11.00 -0.96 -30.87
C LEU A 394 12.17 -1.70 -30.22
N ALA A 395 12.17 -1.81 -28.88
CA ALA A 395 13.20 -2.48 -28.07
C ALA A 395 14.65 -2.10 -28.47
N GLU A 396 14.95 -0.80 -28.46
CA GLU A 396 16.27 -0.26 -28.81
C GLU A 396 17.39 -0.75 -27.88
N GLU A 397 18.65 -0.68 -28.34
CA GLU A 397 19.79 -1.09 -27.51
C GLU A 397 19.91 -0.25 -26.23
N ALA A 398 20.27 -0.90 -25.12
CA ALA A 398 20.47 -0.22 -23.84
C ALA A 398 21.77 0.61 -23.85
N MET A 399 21.73 1.83 -23.31
CA MET A 399 22.91 2.70 -23.17
C MET A 399 24.02 2.07 -22.33
N VAL A 400 23.66 1.22 -21.36
CA VAL A 400 24.56 0.43 -20.52
C VAL A 400 24.00 -0.97 -20.34
N GLY A 401 24.87 -1.98 -20.28
CA GLY A 401 24.45 -3.37 -20.13
C GLY A 401 23.93 -3.96 -21.44
N HIS A 402 22.79 -4.64 -21.38
CA HIS A 402 22.13 -5.29 -22.52
C HIS A 402 20.62 -5.11 -22.39
N ASN A 403 19.91 -4.79 -23.48
CA ASN A 403 18.45 -4.82 -23.50
C ASN A 403 17.95 -6.26 -23.64
N GLU A 404 17.27 -6.75 -22.62
CA GLU A 404 16.68 -8.09 -22.58
C GLU A 404 15.43 -8.20 -23.45
N ALA A 405 14.71 -7.08 -23.67
CA ALA A 405 13.58 -7.03 -24.56
C ALA A 405 13.99 -7.27 -26.03
N LYS A 406 13.03 -7.73 -26.84
CA LYS A 406 13.18 -7.87 -28.28
C LYS A 406 12.02 -7.16 -28.98
N PRO A 407 12.23 -6.61 -30.19
CA PRO A 407 11.16 -5.95 -30.93
C PRO A 407 9.96 -6.88 -31.08
N LEU A 408 8.76 -6.38 -30.76
CA LEU A 408 7.54 -7.18 -30.73
C LEU A 408 6.90 -7.34 -32.11
N GLY A 409 7.19 -6.42 -33.05
CA GLY A 409 6.63 -6.42 -34.39
C GLY A 409 5.10 -6.25 -34.39
N LEU A 410 4.57 -5.49 -33.42
CA LEU A 410 3.17 -5.13 -33.35
C LEU A 410 2.83 -4.10 -34.42
N ILE A 411 1.76 -4.33 -35.17
CA ILE A 411 1.18 -3.31 -36.05
C ILE A 411 0.39 -2.29 -35.22
N PRO A 412 0.10 -1.08 -35.74
CA PRO A 412 -0.57 -0.03 -34.96
C PRO A 412 -1.90 -0.45 -34.32
N ARG A 413 -2.64 -1.37 -34.94
CA ARG A 413 -3.87 -1.91 -34.37
C ARG A 413 -3.61 -2.80 -33.16
N GLU A 414 -2.61 -3.68 -33.24
CA GLU A 414 -2.23 -4.55 -32.12
C GLU A 414 -1.71 -3.73 -30.94
N SER A 415 -0.91 -2.69 -31.18
CA SER A 415 -0.45 -1.78 -30.11
C SER A 415 -1.64 -1.13 -29.39
N ARG A 416 -2.68 -0.71 -30.12
CA ARG A 416 -3.91 -0.15 -29.51
C ARG A 416 -4.67 -1.18 -28.69
N HIS A 417 -4.78 -2.42 -29.16
CA HIS A 417 -5.43 -3.48 -28.38
C HIS A 417 -4.66 -3.73 -27.07
N LEU A 418 -3.33 -3.80 -27.12
CA LEU A 418 -2.51 -3.98 -25.92
C LEU A 418 -2.68 -2.82 -24.93
N VAL A 419 -2.73 -1.58 -25.41
CA VAL A 419 -3.06 -0.41 -24.57
C VAL A 419 -4.45 -0.55 -23.96
N ALA A 420 -5.47 -0.93 -24.75
CA ALA A 420 -6.83 -1.12 -24.24
C ALA A 420 -6.91 -2.18 -23.13
N PHE A 421 -6.10 -3.23 -23.20
CA PHE A 421 -5.94 -4.19 -22.10
C PHE A 421 -5.28 -3.54 -20.87
N LEU A 422 -4.18 -2.82 -21.03
CA LEU A 422 -3.52 -2.16 -19.90
C LEU A 422 -4.42 -1.12 -19.21
N GLU A 423 -5.33 -0.51 -19.96
CA GLU A 423 -6.34 0.44 -19.45
C GLU A 423 -7.43 -0.22 -18.59
N THR A 424 -7.59 -1.55 -18.63
CA THR A 424 -8.51 -2.26 -17.72
C THR A 424 -7.91 -2.49 -16.33
N LEU A 425 -6.60 -2.29 -16.16
CA LEU A 425 -5.86 -2.54 -14.92
C LEU A 425 -5.97 -1.33 -13.97
N THR A 426 -7.19 -1.06 -13.51
CA THR A 426 -7.51 0.03 -12.58
C THR A 426 -7.11 -0.28 -11.14
N PRO A 427 -6.83 0.72 -10.28
CA PRO A 427 -6.51 0.46 -8.89
C PRO A 427 -7.70 -0.16 -8.13
N GLY A 428 -7.55 -1.39 -7.67
CA GLY A 428 -8.39 -2.03 -6.66
C GLY A 428 -7.63 -2.18 -5.35
N PHE A 429 -8.33 -2.16 -4.21
CA PHE A 429 -7.73 -2.33 -2.89
C PHE A 429 -8.44 -3.44 -2.12
N ALA A 430 -7.70 -4.45 -1.67
CA ALA A 430 -8.16 -5.39 -0.66
C ALA A 430 -8.00 -4.79 0.76
N THR A 431 -7.12 -3.80 0.89
CA THR A 431 -6.88 -3.05 2.12
C THR A 431 -8.15 -2.35 2.61
N PRO A 432 -8.56 -2.53 3.88
CA PRO A 432 -9.71 -1.82 4.43
C PRO A 432 -9.51 -0.30 4.41
N ARG A 433 -10.59 0.46 4.15
CA ARG A 433 -10.54 1.91 3.94
C ARG A 433 -9.90 2.71 5.09
N GLY A 434 -10.05 2.25 6.33
CA GLY A 434 -9.44 2.90 7.50
C GLY A 434 -7.92 2.94 7.46
N TRP A 435 -7.28 2.00 6.75
CA TRP A 435 -5.83 1.96 6.53
C TRP A 435 -5.37 2.78 5.31
N LEU A 436 -6.30 3.35 4.55
CA LEU A 436 -6.01 4.15 3.35
C LEU A 436 -6.11 5.66 3.63
N GLN A 437 -6.35 6.05 4.86
CA GLN A 437 -6.57 7.44 5.26
C GLN A 437 -5.68 7.75 6.45
N ALA A 438 -5.27 9.01 6.57
CA ALA A 438 -4.52 9.42 7.75
C ALA A 438 -5.33 9.05 9.01
N PRO A 439 -4.71 8.34 9.97
CA PRO A 439 -5.37 8.11 11.24
C PRO A 439 -5.63 9.48 11.90
N PRO A 440 -6.64 9.58 12.78
CA PRO A 440 -6.78 10.77 13.60
C PRO A 440 -5.45 11.04 14.33
N PRO A 441 -5.13 12.32 14.61
CA PRO A 441 -4.03 12.63 15.53
C PRO A 441 -4.19 11.80 16.80
N PHE A 442 -3.11 11.52 17.51
CA PHE A 442 -3.25 11.19 18.93
C PHE A 442 -4.03 12.37 19.54
N SER A 443 -5.33 12.20 19.81
CA SER A 443 -6.08 13.25 20.49
C SER A 443 -5.38 13.52 21.81
N GLU A 444 -5.37 14.78 22.24
CA GLU A 444 -5.29 15.04 23.67
C GLU A 444 -6.54 14.35 24.27
N GLY A 445 -6.39 13.09 24.70
CA GLY A 445 -7.49 12.16 25.01
C GLY A 445 -7.61 10.90 24.15
N GLU A 446 -6.61 10.51 23.33
CA GLU A 446 -6.43 9.11 22.85
C GLU A 446 -5.49 8.31 23.77
N ASP A 447 -5.14 8.87 24.93
CA ASP A 447 -5.40 8.10 26.13
C ASP A 447 -6.92 8.05 26.22
N GLY A 448 -7.58 7.02 25.67
CA GLY A 448 -9.01 6.80 25.91
C GLY A 448 -9.25 7.02 27.40
N GLY A 449 -9.91 8.14 27.73
CA GLY A 449 -9.60 8.85 28.98
C GLY A 449 -9.65 7.93 30.17
N PRO A 450 -8.77 8.07 31.16
CA PRO A 450 -8.13 7.00 31.96
C PRO A 450 -8.20 5.50 31.55
N LEU A 451 -9.16 5.02 30.79
CA LEU A 451 -9.63 3.66 30.73
C LEU A 451 -9.24 3.02 29.41
N VAL A 452 -8.29 2.09 29.49
CA VAL A 452 -7.78 1.35 28.34
C VAL A 452 -8.32 -0.07 28.35
N ALA A 453 -8.96 -0.47 27.26
CA ALA A 453 -9.38 -1.85 27.03
C ALA A 453 -8.31 -2.68 26.31
N SER A 454 -8.13 -3.93 26.71
CA SER A 454 -7.21 -4.89 26.09
C SER A 454 -7.76 -6.30 26.13
N ASP A 455 -7.15 -7.23 25.39
CA ASP A 455 -7.55 -8.65 25.35
C ASP A 455 -9.04 -8.87 25.04
N ALA A 456 -9.67 -8.01 24.23
CA ALA A 456 -11.11 -8.07 23.99
C ALA A 456 -11.49 -9.18 22.98
N TRP A 457 -12.41 -10.05 23.38
CA TRP A 457 -12.91 -11.13 22.53
C TRP A 457 -14.32 -11.58 22.89
N ALA A 458 -15.01 -12.14 21.90
CA ALA A 458 -16.29 -12.80 22.04
C ALA A 458 -16.23 -14.20 21.41
N ARG A 459 -17.14 -15.09 21.81
CA ARG A 459 -17.33 -16.37 21.10
C ARG A 459 -18.20 -16.16 19.88
N ALA A 460 -17.89 -16.88 18.81
CA ALA A 460 -18.81 -17.02 17.68
C ALA A 460 -20.14 -17.58 18.17
N THR A 461 -21.25 -17.09 17.62
CA THR A 461 -22.60 -17.55 17.97
C THR A 461 -23.23 -18.32 16.82
N PRO A 462 -24.06 -19.35 17.11
CA PRO A 462 -24.81 -20.01 16.07
C PRO A 462 -25.85 -19.06 15.45
N PRO A 463 -26.26 -19.28 14.18
CA PRO A 463 -27.34 -18.52 13.56
C PRO A 463 -28.60 -18.51 14.42
N GLY A 464 -29.15 -17.32 14.69
CA GLY A 464 -30.36 -17.14 15.51
C GLY A 464 -30.14 -17.12 17.03
N ALA A 465 -28.89 -17.10 17.51
CA ALA A 465 -28.60 -16.82 18.91
C ALA A 465 -29.04 -15.40 19.29
N ASP A 466 -29.68 -15.26 20.45
CA ASP A 466 -30.22 -13.98 20.93
C ASP A 466 -29.24 -13.19 21.84
N SER A 467 -28.13 -13.83 22.24
CA SER A 467 -27.18 -13.20 23.16
C SER A 467 -25.74 -13.72 23.02
N ALA A 468 -24.78 -12.89 23.41
CA ALA A 468 -23.35 -13.20 23.41
C ALA A 468 -22.63 -12.53 24.60
N ALA A 469 -21.57 -13.15 25.09
CA ALA A 469 -20.70 -12.56 26.10
C ALA A 469 -19.39 -12.06 25.48
N VAL A 470 -18.97 -10.87 25.87
CA VAL A 470 -17.69 -10.25 25.55
C VAL A 470 -16.83 -10.20 26.80
N TYR A 471 -15.56 -10.58 26.65
CA TYR A 471 -14.55 -10.61 27.70
C TYR A 471 -13.40 -9.69 27.31
N LEU A 472 -12.82 -9.00 28.30
CA LEU A 472 -11.75 -8.03 28.09
C LEU A 472 -11.05 -7.70 29.42
N ARG A 473 -10.00 -6.89 29.33
CA ARG A 473 -9.33 -6.28 30.47
C ARG A 473 -9.49 -4.78 30.39
N LEU A 474 -9.89 -4.15 31.48
CA LEU A 474 -10.01 -2.70 31.61
C LEU A 474 -8.97 -2.20 32.59
N THR A 475 -8.07 -1.34 32.12
CA THR A 475 -7.02 -0.72 32.93
C THR A 475 -7.30 0.77 33.05
N ASN A 476 -7.52 1.25 34.27
CA ASN A 476 -7.59 2.67 34.57
C ASN A 476 -6.16 3.19 34.84
N ARG A 477 -5.71 4.15 34.04
CA ARG A 477 -4.41 4.81 34.07
C ARG A 477 -4.48 6.23 34.64
N GLY A 478 -5.65 6.67 35.11
CA GLY A 478 -5.83 7.95 35.77
C GLY A 478 -5.72 7.84 37.29
N ASP A 479 -5.71 9.01 37.92
CA ASP A 479 -5.57 9.17 39.37
C ASP A 479 -6.93 9.18 40.11
N VAL A 480 -8.02 8.95 39.38
CA VAL A 480 -9.39 8.86 39.92
C VAL A 480 -10.08 7.60 39.42
N ASP A 481 -11.01 7.07 40.21
CA ASP A 481 -11.80 5.91 39.83
C ASP A 481 -12.67 6.22 38.60
N VAL A 482 -12.81 5.24 37.71
CA VAL A 482 -13.68 5.30 36.54
C VAL A 482 -14.89 4.44 36.78
N VAL A 483 -16.10 4.96 36.55
CA VAL A 483 -17.35 4.23 36.69
C VAL A 483 -17.99 4.06 35.32
N LEU A 484 -18.04 2.82 34.83
CA LEU A 484 -18.74 2.47 33.59
C LEU A 484 -20.21 2.18 33.89
N THR A 485 -21.10 2.74 33.09
CA THR A 485 -22.55 2.62 33.28
C THR A 485 -23.25 2.05 32.05
N ASP A 486 -22.65 2.15 30.86
CA ASP A 486 -23.33 1.75 29.63
C ASP A 486 -22.37 1.16 28.59
N VAL A 487 -22.94 0.34 27.70
CA VAL A 487 -22.24 -0.38 26.63
C VAL A 487 -23.07 -0.38 25.36
N ASP A 488 -22.54 0.21 24.29
CA ASP A 488 -23.17 0.19 22.97
C ASP A 488 -22.42 -0.75 22.01
N SER A 489 -23.20 -1.46 21.18
CA SER A 489 -22.70 -2.48 20.27
C SER A 489 -23.50 -2.49 18.97
N PRO A 490 -22.85 -2.63 17.81
CA PRO A 490 -23.53 -2.70 16.53
C PRO A 490 -24.34 -3.99 16.33
N PHE A 491 -24.26 -4.94 17.27
CA PHE A 491 -24.95 -6.23 17.18
C PHE A 491 -26.17 -6.33 18.10
N GLY A 492 -26.39 -5.41 19.04
CA GLY A 492 -27.49 -5.47 20.01
C GLY A 492 -27.20 -4.65 21.27
N SER A 493 -28.08 -4.72 22.27
CA SER A 493 -27.93 -3.96 23.52
C SER A 493 -26.87 -4.57 24.43
N GLY A 494 -25.91 -3.76 24.88
CA GLY A 494 -24.86 -4.16 25.82
C GLY A 494 -25.24 -3.89 27.28
N MET A 495 -24.88 -4.81 28.17
CA MET A 495 -25.07 -4.70 29.62
C MET A 495 -23.89 -5.30 30.37
N ILE A 496 -23.64 -4.86 31.62
CA ILE A 496 -22.58 -5.41 32.46
C ILE A 496 -23.16 -6.47 33.39
N HIS A 497 -22.60 -7.69 33.38
CA HIS A 497 -23.07 -8.82 34.20
C HIS A 497 -21.96 -9.40 35.06
N HIS A 498 -22.34 -9.95 36.22
CA HIS A 498 -21.50 -10.82 37.03
C HIS A 498 -22.10 -12.23 37.07
N SER A 499 -21.35 -13.21 36.58
CA SER A 499 -21.67 -14.63 36.73
C SER A 499 -21.10 -15.15 38.05
N SER A 500 -21.89 -15.92 38.79
CA SER A 500 -21.45 -16.65 39.98
C SER A 500 -22.10 -18.04 40.02
N GLU A 501 -21.48 -18.98 40.72
CA GLU A 501 -22.07 -20.29 40.97
C GLU A 501 -22.70 -20.33 42.37
N ALA A 502 -23.97 -20.71 42.44
CA ALA A 502 -24.67 -20.99 43.67
C ALA A 502 -25.43 -22.32 43.52
N ASP A 503 -25.22 -23.25 44.45
CA ASP A 503 -25.87 -24.58 44.46
C ASP A 503 -25.65 -25.41 43.18
N GLY A 504 -24.48 -25.29 42.55
CA GLY A 504 -24.15 -26.01 41.31
C GLY A 504 -24.84 -25.48 40.06
N MET A 505 -25.48 -24.31 40.15
CA MET A 505 -26.13 -23.62 39.03
C MET A 505 -25.47 -22.25 38.81
N ALA A 506 -25.13 -21.96 37.55
CA ALA A 506 -24.67 -20.64 37.15
C ALA A 506 -25.81 -19.63 37.27
N ARG A 507 -25.59 -18.55 38.01
CA ARG A 507 -26.47 -17.39 38.11
C ARG A 507 -25.77 -16.18 37.51
N MET A 508 -26.50 -15.42 36.69
CA MET A 508 -26.04 -14.16 36.14
C MET A 508 -26.85 -13.02 36.75
N HIS A 509 -26.15 -12.01 37.25
CA HIS A 509 -26.76 -10.81 37.83
C HIS A 509 -26.31 -9.58 37.05
N HIS A 510 -27.27 -8.74 36.67
CA HIS A 510 -27.01 -7.43 36.09
C HIS A 510 -26.29 -6.54 37.10
N VAL A 511 -25.36 -5.73 36.62
CA VAL A 511 -24.57 -4.78 37.39
C VAL A 511 -24.80 -3.41 36.78
N ASP A 512 -25.43 -2.51 37.54
CA ASP A 512 -25.82 -1.19 37.06
C ASP A 512 -24.61 -0.29 36.74
N ALA A 513 -23.47 -0.53 37.42
CA ALA A 513 -22.24 0.19 37.18
C ALA A 513 -20.99 -0.62 37.58
N LEU A 514 -19.92 -0.50 36.79
CA LEU A 514 -18.63 -1.13 37.06
C LEU A 514 -17.57 -0.07 37.37
N THR A 515 -17.06 -0.09 38.60
CA THR A 515 -15.92 0.73 39.01
C THR A 515 -14.60 0.07 38.60
N VAL A 516 -13.74 0.81 37.91
CA VAL A 516 -12.34 0.47 37.64
C VAL A 516 -11.49 1.46 38.44
N PRO A 517 -10.91 1.04 39.58
CA PRO A 517 -10.19 1.96 40.47
C PRO A 517 -8.98 2.61 39.81
N ALA A 518 -8.60 3.81 40.27
CA ALA A 518 -7.42 4.53 39.80
C ALA A 518 -6.17 3.64 39.80
N ASN A 519 -5.40 3.64 38.70
CA ASN A 519 -4.19 2.83 38.53
C ASN A 519 -4.38 1.30 38.66
N GLU A 520 -5.60 0.79 38.63
CA GLU A 520 -5.90 -0.64 38.72
C GLU A 520 -6.42 -1.24 37.41
N THR A 521 -6.46 -2.57 37.37
CA THR A 521 -6.97 -3.34 36.23
C THR A 521 -8.07 -4.29 36.68
N VAL A 522 -9.25 -4.16 36.09
CA VAL A 522 -10.38 -5.06 36.28
C VAL A 522 -10.45 -6.05 35.11
N ARG A 523 -10.61 -7.33 35.43
CA ARG A 523 -10.68 -8.40 34.44
C ARG A 523 -12.10 -8.88 34.25
N LEU A 524 -12.58 -8.85 33.01
CA LEU A 524 -13.84 -9.44 32.58
C LEU A 524 -13.54 -10.78 31.92
N ALA A 525 -13.87 -11.88 32.59
CA ALA A 525 -13.50 -13.24 32.20
C ALA A 525 -14.65 -14.23 32.43
N PRO A 526 -14.64 -15.39 31.75
CA PRO A 526 -15.62 -16.45 32.00
C PRO A 526 -15.70 -16.83 33.48
N GLY A 527 -16.91 -17.02 34.00
CA GLY A 527 -17.15 -17.32 35.42
C GLY A 527 -17.11 -16.10 36.36
N GLY A 528 -16.98 -14.89 35.83
CA GLY A 528 -17.00 -13.65 36.62
C GLY A 528 -17.69 -12.50 35.87
N LEU A 529 -17.10 -11.30 35.93
CA LEU A 529 -17.60 -10.12 35.21
C LEU A 529 -17.47 -10.29 33.69
N HIS A 530 -18.46 -9.84 32.93
CA HIS A 530 -18.46 -9.83 31.47
C HIS A 530 -19.45 -8.80 30.92
N LEU A 531 -19.29 -8.42 29.65
CA LEU A 531 -20.29 -7.61 28.96
C LEU A 531 -21.22 -8.55 28.19
N MET A 532 -22.52 -8.44 28.45
CA MET A 532 -23.55 -9.23 27.82
C MET A 532 -24.20 -8.42 26.69
N LEU A 533 -24.14 -8.95 25.48
CA LEU A 533 -24.92 -8.46 24.33
C LEU A 533 -26.23 -9.25 24.28
N THR A 534 -27.35 -8.53 24.14
CA THR A 534 -28.70 -9.11 24.06
C THR A 534 -29.46 -8.56 22.86
N GLY A 535 -30.43 -9.32 22.34
CA GLY A 535 -31.18 -8.93 21.16
C GLY A 535 -30.32 -8.94 19.90
N LEU A 536 -29.49 -9.97 19.73
CA LEU A 536 -28.55 -10.03 18.61
C LEU A 536 -29.28 -10.00 17.25
N GLU A 537 -29.03 -8.97 16.45
CA GLU A 537 -29.63 -8.84 15.11
C GLU A 537 -28.96 -9.74 14.07
N ALA A 538 -27.70 -10.12 14.31
CA ALA A 538 -26.91 -11.02 13.48
C ALA A 538 -25.98 -11.90 14.33
N ALA A 539 -25.63 -13.08 13.79
CA ALA A 539 -24.69 -13.98 14.45
C ALA A 539 -23.27 -13.41 14.47
N LEU A 540 -22.51 -13.72 15.54
CA LEU A 540 -21.10 -13.41 15.62
C LEU A 540 -20.30 -14.50 14.88
N VAL A 541 -19.58 -14.13 13.82
CA VAL A 541 -18.84 -15.06 12.96
C VAL A 541 -17.37 -15.12 13.37
N ALA A 542 -16.81 -16.32 13.53
CA ALA A 542 -15.39 -16.49 13.85
C ALA A 542 -14.48 -15.81 12.83
N GLY A 543 -13.44 -15.11 13.30
CA GLY A 543 -12.51 -14.36 12.46
C GLY A 543 -12.95 -12.93 12.11
N GLN A 544 -14.18 -12.55 12.46
CA GLN A 544 -14.62 -11.15 12.37
C GLN A 544 -14.20 -10.35 13.61
N SER A 545 -14.16 -9.03 13.46
CA SER A 545 -14.00 -8.10 14.58
C SER A 545 -15.02 -6.98 14.49
N PHE A 546 -15.38 -6.40 15.62
CA PHE A 546 -16.32 -5.28 15.70
C PHE A 546 -15.96 -4.30 16.82
N GLU A 547 -16.41 -3.06 16.68
CA GLU A 547 -16.20 -2.02 17.69
C GLU A 547 -17.35 -2.01 18.70
N LEU A 548 -17.01 -1.87 19.97
CA LEU A 548 -17.93 -1.72 21.09
C LEU A 548 -17.57 -0.43 21.81
N GLN A 549 -18.57 0.39 22.13
CA GLN A 549 -18.38 1.65 22.84
C GLN A 549 -18.75 1.49 24.31
N LEU A 550 -17.88 1.94 25.20
CA LEU A 550 -18.08 1.96 26.64
C LEU A 550 -18.32 3.39 27.10
N TYR A 551 -19.34 3.61 27.94
CA TYR A 551 -19.65 4.92 28.49
C TYR A 551 -19.66 4.89 30.02
N GLY A 552 -19.23 6.01 30.61
CA GLY A 552 -19.29 6.28 32.04
C GLY A 552 -19.43 7.78 32.32
N ASP A 553 -19.41 8.16 33.60
CA ASP A 553 -19.73 9.53 34.06
C ASP A 553 -18.94 10.64 33.31
N ASP A 554 -17.68 10.38 32.95
CA ASP A 554 -16.82 11.29 32.15
C ASP A 554 -15.85 10.52 31.22
N VAL A 555 -16.21 9.30 30.81
CA VAL A 555 -15.35 8.46 29.94
C VAL A 555 -16.13 7.89 28.76
N GLU A 556 -15.47 7.91 27.60
CA GLU A 556 -15.87 7.17 26.40
C GLU A 556 -14.66 6.36 25.92
N ALA A 557 -14.84 5.05 25.71
CA ALA A 557 -13.77 4.17 25.26
C ALA A 557 -14.24 3.20 24.17
N THR A 558 -13.53 3.21 23.05
CA THR A 558 -13.75 2.25 21.94
C THR A 558 -12.92 1.00 22.14
N VAL A 559 -13.57 -0.16 21.99
CA VAL A 559 -12.97 -1.48 22.13
C VAL A 559 -13.19 -2.30 20.87
N VAL A 560 -12.10 -2.74 20.23
CA VAL A 560 -12.18 -3.69 19.12
C VAL A 560 -12.25 -5.12 19.67
N VAL A 561 -13.39 -5.78 19.48
CA VAL A 561 -13.67 -7.14 19.95
C VAL A 561 -13.39 -8.14 18.82
N ASN A 562 -12.57 -9.15 19.09
CA ASN A 562 -12.28 -10.22 18.12
C ASN A 562 -13.14 -11.46 18.39
N VAL A 563 -13.81 -11.99 17.37
CA VAL A 563 -14.68 -13.16 17.50
C VAL A 563 -13.90 -14.45 17.25
N ARG A 564 -13.91 -15.36 18.24
CA ARG A 564 -13.15 -16.62 18.23
C ARG A 564 -14.07 -17.83 18.04
N GLU A 565 -13.52 -18.92 17.49
CA GLU A 565 -14.23 -20.20 17.40
C GLU A 565 -14.63 -20.74 18.79
N LEU A 566 -15.71 -21.50 18.79
CA LEU A 566 -16.23 -22.22 19.95
C LEU A 566 -15.34 -23.45 20.22
N THR A 567 -14.16 -23.25 20.82
CA THR A 567 -13.38 -24.39 21.32
C THR A 567 -13.98 -24.88 22.63
N PHE A 568 -14.68 -26.02 22.56
CA PHE A 568 -14.96 -26.83 23.75
C PHE A 568 -13.63 -27.39 24.24
N VAL A 569 -13.07 -26.81 25.31
CA VAL A 569 -12.09 -27.51 26.13
C VAL A 569 -12.88 -28.12 27.28
N PRO A 570 -13.10 -29.45 27.32
CA PRO A 570 -13.61 -30.08 28.52
C PRO A 570 -12.52 -29.96 29.61
N GLU A 571 -12.93 -29.55 30.81
CA GLU A 571 -12.07 -29.55 32.01
C GLU A 571 -11.59 -30.97 32.38
#